data_AF-A0A150SR27-F1
#
_entry.id   AF-A0A150SR27-F1
#
_cell.length_a   1.000
_cell.length_b   1.000
_cell.length_c   1.000
_cell.angle_alpha   90.00
_cell.angle_beta   90.00
_cell.angle_gamma   90.00
#
_symmetry.space_group_name_H-M   'P 1'
#
loop_
_entity.id
_entity.type
_entity.pdbx_description
1 polymer ?
#
loop_
_entity_poly.entity_id
_entity_poly.type
_entity_poly.pdbx_seq_one_letter_code
_entity_poly.pdbx_strand_id
1 'polypeptide(L)' 'MQALKLQVVVDDTVVRALPALSPLRGQRIELIALGEAQPPARVAPVAGGLLGQIKMKDDFDAPLPDDVRRAFEGDEA' A
#
# COMPACT_ATOMS: atom_id res chain seq x y z
N MET A 1 -3.94 18.64 -15.71
CA MET A 1 -3.03 17.59 -16.20
C MET A 1 -2.07 17.24 -15.08
N GLN A 2 -2.05 15.99 -14.65
CA GLN A 2 -1.10 15.47 -13.67
C GLN A 2 -0.16 14.48 -14.36
N ALA A 3 1.08 14.42 -13.87
CA ALA A 3 2.08 13.48 -14.36
C ALA A 3 2.52 12.60 -13.20
N LEU A 4 2.48 11.28 -13.40
CA LEU A 4 3.03 10.29 -12.47
C LEU A 4 4.35 9.78 -13.03
N LYS A 5 5.41 9.92 -12.24
CA LYS A 5 6.77 9.51 -12.59
C LYS A 5 7.15 8.28 -11.78
N LEU A 6 7.53 7.19 -12.47
CA LEU A 6 7.84 5.89 -11.86
C LEU A 6 9.14 5.34 -12.43
N GLN A 7 9.95 4.68 -11.60
CA GLN A 7 11.07 3.87 -12.05
C GLN A 7 10.68 2.39 -12.03
N VAL A 8 10.82 1.72 -13.15
CA VAL A 8 10.35 0.34 -13.33
C VAL A 8 11.42 -0.47 -14.05
N VAL A 9 11.57 -1.74 -13.66
CA VAL A 9 12.34 -2.72 -14.43
C VAL A 9 11.38 -3.42 -15.38
N VAL A 10 11.73 -3.50 -16.67
CA VAL A 10 10.87 -4.11 -17.69
C VAL A 10 10.94 -5.64 -17.57
N ASP A 11 9.99 -6.23 -16.87
CA ASP A 11 9.82 -7.68 -16.71
C ASP A 11 8.66 -8.22 -17.59
N ASP A 12 8.33 -9.51 -17.45
CA ASP A 12 7.22 -10.13 -18.18
C ASP A 12 5.86 -9.47 -17.88
N THR A 13 5.65 -9.01 -16.64
CA THR A 13 4.41 -8.35 -16.21
C THR A 13 4.26 -7.00 -16.90
N VAL A 14 5.34 -6.21 -16.95
CA VAL A 14 5.38 -4.90 -17.60
C VAL A 14 5.21 -5.05 -19.11
N VAL A 15 5.87 -6.03 -19.74
CA VAL A 15 5.70 -6.30 -21.18
C VAL A 15 4.28 -6.75 -21.50
N ARG A 16 3.63 -7.53 -20.64
CA ARG A 16 2.23 -7.92 -20.81
C ARG A 16 1.29 -6.72 -20.73
N ALA A 17 1.55 -5.76 -19.85
CA ALA A 17 0.76 -4.54 -19.73
C ALA A 17 1.04 -3.53 -20.86
N LEU A 18 2.31 -3.42 -21.28
CA LEU A 18 2.81 -2.48 -22.28
C LEU A 18 3.72 -3.20 -23.28
N PRO A 19 3.17 -3.88 -24.31
CA PRO A 19 3.94 -4.69 -25.26
C PRO A 19 5.04 -3.93 -26.02
N ALA A 20 4.84 -2.63 -26.23
CA ALA A 20 5.81 -1.74 -26.87
C ALA A 20 7.14 -1.64 -26.11
N LEU A 21 7.16 -1.98 -24.82
CA LEU A 21 8.38 -1.96 -23.99
C LEU A 21 9.21 -3.24 -24.11
N SER A 22 8.76 -4.24 -24.89
CA SER A 22 9.48 -5.51 -25.06
C SER A 22 10.97 -5.39 -25.45
N PRO A 23 11.42 -4.43 -26.29
CA PRO A 23 12.85 -4.28 -26.61
C PRO A 23 13.71 -3.85 -25.41
N LEU A 24 13.08 -3.31 -24.36
CA LEU A 24 13.74 -2.81 -23.16
C LEU A 24 13.72 -3.83 -22.01
N ARG A 25 13.33 -5.08 -22.27
CA ARG A 25 13.26 -6.14 -21.26
C ARG A 25 14.58 -6.29 -20.49
N GLY A 26 14.48 -6.40 -19.18
CA GLY A 26 15.60 -6.48 -18.24
C GLY A 26 16.25 -5.13 -17.91
N GLN A 27 15.86 -4.04 -18.57
CA GLN A 27 16.39 -2.71 -18.30
C GLN A 27 15.54 -1.97 -17.27
N ARG A 28 16.19 -1.11 -16.48
CA ARG A 28 15.52 -0.16 -15.60
C ARG A 28 15.25 1.12 -16.38
N ILE A 29 13.99 1.50 -16.47
CA ILE A 29 13.53 2.68 -17.22
C ILE A 29 12.72 3.62 -16.34
N GLU A 30 12.50 4.82 -16.86
CA GLU A 30 11.64 5.82 -16.25
C GLU A 30 10.36 5.97 -17.07
N LEU A 31 9.22 5.75 -16.43
CA LEU A 31 7.89 5.86 -17.02
C LEU A 31 7.22 7.15 -16.52
N ILE A 32 6.80 7.98 -17.47
CA ILE A 32 6.04 9.20 -17.19
C ILE A 32 4.62 8.98 -17.74
N ALA A 33 3.67 8.72 -16.85
CA ALA A 33 2.27 8.63 -17.20
C ALA A 33 1.65 10.02 -17.13
N LEU A 34 1.07 10.48 -18.24
CA LEU A 34 0.33 11.74 -18.33
C LEU A 34 -1.15 11.42 -18.28
N GLY A 35 -1.89 12.05 -17.37
CA GLY A 35 -3.32 11.80 -17.23
C GLY A 35 -4.06 12.97 -16.59
N GLU A 36 -5.38 12.89 -16.65
CA GLU A 36 -6.22 13.68 -15.76
C GLU A 36 -6.13 13.10 -14.35
N ALA A 37 -6.24 13.97 -13.33
CA ALA A 37 -6.19 13.52 -11.94
C ALA A 37 -7.27 12.45 -11.72
N GLN A 38 -6.85 11.23 -11.43
CA GLN A 38 -7.80 10.17 -11.14
C GLN A 38 -8.56 10.60 -9.88
N PRO A 39 -9.90 10.74 -9.92
CA PRO A 39 -10.64 11.09 -8.73
C PRO A 39 -10.28 10.07 -7.66
N PRO A 40 -10.02 10.50 -6.40
CA PRO A 40 -9.63 9.59 -5.34
C PRO A 40 -10.61 8.43 -5.34
N ALA A 41 -10.08 7.21 -5.40
CA ALA A 41 -10.90 6.02 -5.39
C ALA A 41 -11.85 6.15 -4.21
N ARG A 42 -13.16 6.23 -4.49
CA ARG A 42 -14.18 6.24 -3.45
C ARG A 42 -14.09 4.88 -2.80
N VAL A 43 -13.35 4.77 -1.70
CA VAL A 43 -13.39 3.60 -0.84
C VAL A 43 -14.84 3.49 -0.44
N ALA A 44 -15.52 2.43 -0.92
CA ALA A 44 -16.87 2.16 -0.46
C ALA A 44 -16.79 2.11 1.08
N PRO A 45 -17.62 2.86 1.82
CA PRO A 45 -17.64 2.72 3.26
C PRO A 45 -17.87 1.23 3.54
N VAL A 46 -16.88 0.58 4.15
CA VAL A 46 -17.06 -0.78 4.64
C VAL A 46 -18.21 -0.67 5.63
N ALA A 47 -19.37 -1.25 5.31
CA ALA A 47 -20.51 -1.29 6.21
C ALA A 47 -19.99 -1.75 7.57
N GLY A 48 -20.16 -0.90 8.58
CA GLY A 48 -19.43 -0.94 9.84
C GLY A 48 -19.76 -2.14 10.72
N GLY A 49 -19.38 -3.35 10.30
CA GLY A 49 -19.55 -4.57 11.08
C GLY A 49 -18.76 -4.54 12.40
N LEU A 50 -17.71 -3.72 12.45
CA LEU A 50 -16.85 -3.52 13.63
C LEU A 50 -17.00 -2.11 14.24
N LEU A 51 -17.91 -1.28 13.72
CA LEU A 51 -18.15 0.06 14.25
C LEU A 51 -18.70 -0.07 15.68
N GLY A 52 -17.95 0.43 16.66
CA GLY A 52 -18.29 0.29 18.08
C GLY A 52 -17.80 -1.00 18.75
N GLN A 53 -17.22 -1.95 18.01
CA GLN A 53 -16.56 -3.13 18.61
C GLN A 53 -15.09 -2.89 18.94
N ILE A 54 -14.45 -1.91 18.29
CA ILE A 54 -13.08 -1.51 18.57
C ILE A 54 -13.11 -0.34 19.55
N LYS A 55 -12.79 -0.62 20.82
CA LYS A 55 -12.58 0.42 21.82
C LYS A 55 -11.17 1.00 21.61
N MET A 56 -11.09 2.16 20.98
CA MET A 56 -9.85 2.94 20.93
C MET A 56 -9.51 3.37 22.36
N LYS A 57 -8.26 3.16 22.81
CA LYS A 57 -7.80 3.75 24.07
C LYS A 57 -7.63 5.25 23.87
N ASP A 58 -7.99 6.03 24.87
CA ASP A 58 -7.88 7.49 24.83
C ASP A 58 -6.42 7.97 24.87
N ASP A 59 -5.52 7.09 25.32
CA ASP A 59 -4.08 7.33 25.42
C ASP A 59 -3.31 6.27 24.63
N PHE A 60 -2.71 6.71 23.52
CA PHE A 60 -1.89 5.90 22.63
C PHE A 60 -0.41 5.86 23.04
N ASP A 61 0.00 6.71 23.97
CA ASP A 61 1.35 6.76 24.52
C ASP A 61 1.48 5.89 25.78
N ALA A 62 0.36 5.46 26.37
CA ALA A 62 0.35 4.53 27.49
C ALA A 62 0.99 3.18 27.09
N PRO A 63 1.78 2.56 27.99
CA PRO A 63 2.34 1.24 27.74
C PRO A 63 1.24 0.22 27.42
N LEU A 64 1.56 -0.69 26.52
CA LEU A 64 0.67 -1.79 26.17
C LEU A 64 0.41 -2.66 27.42
N PRO A 65 -0.81 -3.18 27.60
CA PRO A 65 -1.11 -4.16 28.65
C PRO A 65 -0.18 -5.39 28.60
N ASP A 66 0.17 -5.96 29.76
CA ASP A 66 1.19 -7.01 29.88
C ASP A 66 0.86 -8.28 29.07
N ASP A 67 -0.42 -8.62 28.94
CA ASP A 67 -0.93 -9.73 28.13
C ASP A 67 -0.70 -9.49 26.63
N VAL A 68 -0.94 -8.27 26.17
CA VAL A 68 -0.67 -7.84 24.79
C VAL A 68 0.83 -7.77 24.55
N ARG A 69 1.60 -7.20 25.47
CA ARG A 69 3.07 -7.13 25.38
C ARG A 69 3.69 -8.50 25.25
N ARG A 70 3.29 -9.46 26.11
CA ARG A 70 3.78 -10.84 26.05
C ARG A 70 3.47 -11.53 24.72
N ALA A 71 2.31 -11.26 24.12
CA ALA A 71 1.97 -11.80 22.81
C ALA A 71 2.87 -11.28 21.68
N PHE A 72 3.43 -10.06 21.81
CA PHE A 72 4.34 -9.47 20.83
C PHE A 72 5.82 -9.73 21.12
N GLU A 73 6.22 -9.67 22.39
CA GLU A 73 7.61 -9.79 22.85
C GLU A 73 8.03 -11.27 23.03
N GLY A 74 7.06 -12.18 23.24
CA GLY A 74 7.31 -13.58 23.61
C GLY A 74 7.69 -13.72 25.09
N ASP A 75 7.66 -14.94 25.61
CA ASP A 75 8.25 -15.21 26.93
C ASP A 75 9.78 -15.22 26.77
N GLU A 76 10.48 -14.26 27.39
CA GLU A 76 11.94 -14.31 27.51
C GLU A 76 12.33 -15.64 28.19
N ALA A 77 13.14 -16.43 27.49
CA ALA A 77 13.70 -17.69 27.97
C ALA A 77 14.89 -17.49 28.93
#